data_AF-A0A7D5RP71-F1
#
_entry.id   AF-A0A7D5RP71-F1
#
_cell.length_a   1.000
_cell.length_b   1.000
_cell.length_c   1.000
_cell.angle_alpha   90.00
_cell.angle_beta   90.00
_cell.angle_gamma   90.00
#
_symmetry.space_group_name_H-M   'P 1'
#
loop_
_entity.id
_entity.type
_entity.pdbx_description
1 polymer ?
#
loop_
_entity_poly.entity_id
_entity_poly.type
_entity_poly.pdbx_seq_one_letter_code
_entity_poly.pdbx_strand_id
1 'polypeptide(L)'
;MKRTATANWKGTGKEGKGVVSTASTVLNKNQYSFNSRFAEGVGTNPEELVAAAHSGCFAMKLSFVLNEAGFTVDDLSVKCTITLENGAITNAHLDLTAKVPGITADKFQACAADAKANCPISKLLNTNITMEARLG
;
A
#
# COMPACT_ATOMS: atom_id res chain seq x y z
N MET A 1 2.42 14.68 -13.76
CA MET A 1 1.89 13.41 -14.34
C MET A 1 0.46 13.20 -13.88
N LYS A 2 -0.42 12.60 -14.68
CA LYS A 2 -1.81 12.25 -14.30
C LYS A 2 -2.03 10.74 -14.49
N ARG A 3 -2.70 10.09 -13.53
CA ARG A 3 -3.08 8.66 -13.56
C ARG A 3 -4.55 8.55 -13.17
N THR A 4 -5.27 7.59 -13.75
CA THR A 4 -6.72 7.46 -13.54
C THR A 4 -7.13 5.99 -13.35
N ALA A 5 -8.20 5.83 -12.57
CA ALA A 5 -8.98 4.61 -12.44
C ALA A 5 -10.46 5.01 -12.47
N THR A 6 -11.32 4.09 -12.91
CA THR A 6 -12.77 4.31 -13.04
C THR A 6 -13.51 3.21 -12.32
N ALA A 7 -14.49 3.59 -11.51
CA ALA A 7 -15.44 2.65 -10.92
C ALA A 7 -16.83 2.87 -11.52
N ASN A 8 -17.57 1.78 -11.75
CA ASN A 8 -18.98 1.80 -12.10
C ASN A 8 -19.75 1.00 -11.05
N TRP A 9 -20.88 1.53 -10.57
CA TRP A 9 -21.74 0.87 -9.58
C TRP A 9 -23.18 0.83 -10.09
N LYS A 10 -23.88 -0.28 -9.82
CA LYS A 10 -25.29 -0.46 -10.17
C LYS A 10 -26.07 -1.03 -8.99
N GLY A 11 -27.23 -0.45 -8.69
CA GLY A 11 -28.12 -0.88 -7.61
C GLY A 11 -27.88 -0.16 -6.29
N THR A 12 -28.44 -0.70 -5.21
CA THR A 12 -28.36 -0.14 -3.85
C THR A 12 -26.96 -0.32 -3.25
N GLY A 13 -26.71 0.23 -2.06
CA GLY A 13 -25.42 0.08 -1.39
C GLY A 13 -25.09 -1.36 -0.98
N LYS A 14 -26.07 -2.13 -0.51
CA LYS A 14 -25.86 -3.49 0.02
C LYS A 14 -25.95 -4.59 -1.04
N GLU A 15 -26.90 -4.46 -1.96
CA GLU A 15 -27.17 -5.48 -3.00
C GLU A 15 -26.55 -5.12 -4.36
N GLY A 16 -25.98 -3.92 -4.46
CA GLY A 16 -25.38 -3.42 -5.68
C GLY A 16 -24.12 -4.19 -6.08
N LYS A 17 -23.77 -4.03 -7.35
CA LYS A 17 -22.58 -4.62 -7.95
C LYS A 17 -21.73 -3.52 -8.57
N GLY A 18 -20.45 -3.57 -8.27
CA GLY A 18 -19.47 -2.64 -8.77
C GLY A 18 -18.42 -3.33 -9.63
N VAL A 19 -17.84 -2.55 -10.55
CA VAL A 19 -16.59 -2.90 -11.22
C VAL A 19 -15.61 -1.74 -11.16
N VAL A 20 -14.32 -2.04 -11.06
CA VAL A 20 -13.23 -1.06 -11.10
C VAL A 20 -12.22 -1.40 -12.20
N SER A 21 -11.71 -0.36 -12.87
CA SER A 21 -10.70 -0.46 -13.93
C SER A 21 -9.60 0.57 -13.72
N THR A 22 -8.36 0.21 -14.07
CA THR A 22 -7.20 1.11 -14.09
C THR A 22 -6.76 1.39 -15.52
N ALA A 23 -6.22 2.58 -15.80
CA ALA A 23 -5.73 2.94 -17.15
C ALA A 23 -4.61 2.01 -17.68
N SER A 24 -3.85 1.36 -16.80
CA SER A 24 -2.84 0.35 -17.16
C SER A 24 -3.42 -1.03 -17.47
N THR A 25 -4.73 -1.20 -17.36
CA THR A 25 -5.46 -2.47 -17.53
C THR A 25 -5.13 -3.59 -16.53
N VAL A 26 -4.28 -3.33 -15.51
CA VAL A 26 -4.03 -4.28 -14.41
C VAL A 26 -5.33 -4.67 -13.71
N LEU A 27 -6.19 -3.68 -13.45
CA LEU A 27 -7.61 -3.92 -13.20
C LEU A 27 -8.40 -3.59 -14.47
N ASN A 28 -9.24 -4.54 -14.91
CA ASN A 28 -10.11 -4.43 -16.06
C ASN A 28 -11.50 -4.98 -15.72
N LYS A 29 -12.39 -4.07 -15.29
CA LYS A 29 -13.75 -4.38 -14.83
C LYS A 29 -13.78 -5.43 -13.71
N ASN A 30 -12.78 -5.40 -12.83
CA ASN A 30 -12.71 -6.30 -11.67
C ASN A 30 -13.86 -6.01 -10.72
N GLN A 31 -14.53 -7.05 -10.24
CA GLN A 31 -15.70 -6.91 -9.39
C GLN A 31 -15.33 -6.40 -7.99
N TYR A 32 -16.19 -5.53 -7.45
CA TYR A 32 -16.22 -5.16 -6.04
C TYR A 32 -17.68 -4.99 -5.59
N SER A 33 -17.97 -5.22 -4.32
CA SER A 33 -19.32 -5.17 -3.77
C SER A 33 -19.30 -4.83 -2.28
N PHE A 34 -20.48 -4.69 -1.66
CA PHE A 34 -20.58 -4.62 -0.21
C PHE A 34 -19.97 -5.86 0.45
N ASN A 35 -20.29 -7.05 -0.08
CA ASN A 35 -19.82 -8.30 0.50
C ASN A 35 -18.30 -8.47 0.37
N SER A 36 -17.68 -8.09 -0.76
CA SER A 36 -16.21 -8.17 -0.91
C SER A 36 -15.45 -7.11 -0.09
N ARG A 37 -16.16 -6.12 0.48
CA ARG A 37 -15.58 -5.04 1.28
C ARG A 37 -15.80 -5.20 2.77
N PHE A 38 -16.97 -5.66 3.19
CA PHE A 38 -17.39 -5.68 4.60
C PHE A 38 -17.77 -7.09 5.11
N ALA A 39 -17.71 -8.10 4.25
CA ALA A 39 -17.99 -9.49 4.60
C ALA A 39 -17.01 -10.41 3.87
N GLU A 40 -17.33 -11.70 3.80
CA GLU A 40 -16.63 -12.62 2.93
C GLU A 40 -17.24 -12.59 1.53
N GLY A 41 -16.41 -12.41 0.52
CA GLY A 41 -16.85 -12.36 -0.87
C GLY A 41 -15.69 -12.26 -1.84
N VAL A 42 -15.88 -12.79 -3.05
CA VAL A 42 -14.87 -12.71 -4.11
C VAL A 42 -14.90 -11.31 -4.72
N GLY A 43 -13.74 -10.67 -4.84
CA GLY A 43 -13.59 -9.36 -5.49
C GLY A 43 -12.52 -8.51 -4.82
N THR A 44 -12.21 -7.38 -5.45
CA THR A 44 -11.33 -6.38 -4.83
C THR A 44 -12.13 -5.49 -3.87
N ASN A 45 -11.44 -4.62 -3.16
CA ASN A 45 -12.02 -3.57 -2.31
C ASN A 45 -11.09 -2.34 -2.29
N PRO A 46 -11.60 -1.14 -1.98
CA PRO A 46 -10.78 0.06 -1.91
C PRO A 46 -9.58 -0.06 -0.95
N GLU A 47 -9.74 -0.76 0.16
CA GLU A 47 -8.72 -0.87 1.21
C GLU A 47 -7.47 -1.63 0.73
N GLU A 48 -7.61 -2.76 0.04
CA GLU A 48 -6.47 -3.48 -0.53
C GLU A 48 -5.79 -2.69 -1.66
N LEU A 49 -6.53 -1.86 -2.39
CA LEU A 49 -5.95 -1.01 -3.44
C LEU A 49 -5.14 0.14 -2.85
N VAL A 50 -5.58 0.70 -1.72
CA VAL A 50 -4.79 1.65 -0.92
C VAL A 50 -3.57 0.95 -0.34
N ALA A 51 -3.71 -0.27 0.18
CA ALA A 51 -2.60 -1.08 0.67
C ALA A 51 -1.54 -1.30 -0.43
N ALA A 52 -1.96 -1.71 -1.63
CA ALA A 52 -1.08 -1.92 -2.77
C ALA A 52 -0.37 -0.64 -3.22
N ALA A 53 -1.08 0.49 -3.25
CA ALA A 53 -0.48 1.78 -3.57
C ALA A 53 0.57 2.19 -2.51
N HIS A 54 0.26 1.99 -1.23
CA HIS A 54 1.15 2.39 -0.14
C HIS A 54 2.40 1.52 -0.05
N SER A 55 2.25 0.18 -0.12
CA SER A 55 3.40 -0.73 -0.09
C SER A 55 4.34 -0.49 -1.27
N GLY A 56 3.80 -0.35 -2.48
CA GLY A 56 4.61 -0.08 -3.68
C GLY A 56 5.31 1.28 -3.64
N CYS A 57 4.63 2.32 -3.17
CA CYS A 57 5.21 3.65 -3.04
C CYS A 57 6.32 3.70 -1.99
N PHE A 58 6.08 3.10 -0.82
CA PHE A 58 7.07 3.01 0.25
C PHE A 58 8.30 2.20 -0.19
N ALA A 59 8.10 1.02 -0.78
CA ALA A 59 9.18 0.16 -1.27
C ALA A 59 10.11 0.90 -2.24
N MET A 60 9.52 1.60 -3.21
CA MET A 60 10.29 2.38 -4.18
C MET A 60 11.03 3.55 -3.51
N LYS A 61 10.38 4.29 -2.59
CA LYS A 61 11.05 5.39 -1.87
C LYS A 61 12.21 4.86 -1.02
N LEU A 62 12.04 3.74 -0.33
CA LEU A 62 13.11 3.14 0.47
C LEU A 62 14.31 2.76 -0.39
N SER A 63 14.10 2.19 -1.58
CA SER A 63 15.21 1.92 -2.52
C SER A 63 15.99 3.20 -2.86
N PHE A 64 15.32 4.33 -3.13
CA PHE A 64 16.01 5.60 -3.37
C PHE A 64 16.80 6.09 -2.14
N VAL A 65 16.21 6.03 -0.94
CA VAL A 65 16.86 6.45 0.31
C VAL A 65 18.08 5.59 0.63
N LEU A 66 18.00 4.27 0.40
CA LEU A 66 19.13 3.36 0.56
C LEU A 66 20.26 3.69 -0.42
N ASN A 67 19.93 3.92 -1.69
CA ASN A 67 20.91 4.29 -2.71
C ASN A 67 21.60 5.61 -2.39
N GLU A 68 20.86 6.63 -1.93
CA GLU A 68 21.41 7.91 -1.45
C GLU A 68 22.37 7.72 -0.26
N ALA A 69 22.14 6.70 0.56
CA ALA A 69 23.01 6.31 1.66
C ALA A 69 24.19 5.39 1.26
N GLY A 70 24.34 5.06 -0.02
CA GLY A 70 25.42 4.22 -0.54
C GLY A 70 25.16 2.71 -0.47
N PHE A 71 23.91 2.29 -0.26
CA PHE A 71 23.52 0.88 -0.18
C PHE A 71 22.55 0.52 -1.31
N THR A 72 22.79 -0.63 -1.94
CA THR A 72 21.86 -1.22 -2.90
C THR A 72 21.08 -2.34 -2.24
N VAL A 73 19.77 -2.38 -2.44
CA VAL A 73 18.92 -3.46 -1.94
C VAL A 73 18.97 -4.66 -2.90
N ASP A 74 19.19 -5.85 -2.34
CA ASP A 74 19.14 -7.12 -3.11
C ASP A 74 17.69 -7.59 -3.27
N ASP A 75 16.96 -7.62 -2.15
CA ASP A 75 15.55 -8.02 -2.10
C ASP A 75 14.79 -7.16 -1.08
N LEU A 76 13.55 -6.80 -1.41
CA LEU A 76 12.72 -5.93 -0.60
C LEU A 76 11.26 -6.30 -0.75
N SER A 77 10.66 -6.74 0.35
CA SER A 77 9.26 -7.13 0.40
C SER A 77 8.53 -6.29 1.43
N VAL A 78 7.42 -5.68 1.01
CA VAL A 78 6.59 -4.82 1.86
C VAL A 78 5.15 -5.27 1.75
N LYS A 79 4.57 -5.67 2.88
CA LYS A 79 3.13 -5.85 3.02
C LYS A 79 2.56 -4.61 3.70
N CYS A 80 1.51 -4.03 3.12
CA CYS A 80 0.71 -3.02 3.81
C CYS A 80 -0.60 -3.64 4.28
N THR A 81 -0.99 -3.36 5.51
CA THR A 81 -2.28 -3.75 6.08
C THR A 81 -3.07 -2.50 6.41
N ILE A 82 -4.23 -2.33 5.76
CA ILE A 82 -5.15 -1.22 6.02
C ILE A 82 -6.24 -1.69 6.98
N THR A 83 -6.45 -0.94 8.05
CA THR A 83 -7.51 -1.18 9.03
C THR A 83 -8.66 -0.19 8.77
N LEU A 84 -9.86 -0.73 8.53
CA LEU A 84 -11.10 0.02 8.37
C LEU A 84 -12.04 -0.29 9.53
N GLU A 85 -12.36 0.70 10.34
CA GLU A 85 -13.21 0.58 11.53
C GLU A 85 -14.26 1.67 11.54
N ASN A 86 -15.52 1.31 11.80
CA ASN A 86 -16.63 2.26 11.89
C ASN A 86 -16.73 3.25 10.71
N GLY A 87 -16.35 2.80 9.50
CA GLY A 87 -16.37 3.60 8.28
C GLY A 87 -15.16 4.52 8.07
N ALA A 88 -14.13 4.45 8.92
CA ALA A 88 -12.90 5.23 8.80
C ALA A 88 -11.66 4.33 8.69
N ILE A 89 -10.71 4.72 7.82
CA ILE A 89 -9.39 4.07 7.77
C ILE A 89 -8.58 4.57 8.98
N THR A 90 -8.40 3.73 9.99
CA THR A 90 -7.78 4.10 11.28
C THR A 90 -6.29 3.82 11.34
N ASN A 91 -5.78 2.89 10.52
CA ASN A 91 -4.37 2.54 10.50
C ASN A 91 -3.91 1.98 9.14
N ALA A 92 -2.66 2.28 8.79
CA ALA A 92 -1.89 1.64 7.74
C ALA A 92 -0.59 1.08 8.33
N HIS A 93 -0.45 -0.25 8.38
CA HIS A 93 0.73 -0.91 8.92
C HIS A 93 1.62 -1.46 7.80
N LEU A 94 2.88 -1.04 7.77
CA LEU A 94 3.89 -1.53 6.83
C LEU A 94 4.76 -2.60 7.50
N ASP A 95 4.74 -3.81 6.96
CA ASP A 95 5.57 -4.93 7.37
C ASP A 95 6.65 -5.15 6.29
N LEU A 96 7.89 -4.78 6.61
CA LEU A 96 9.04 -4.74 5.71
C LEU A 96 10.07 -5.82 6.07
N THR A 97 10.41 -6.68 5.12
CA THR A 97 11.63 -7.49 5.13
C THR A 97 12.54 -7.03 3.99
N ALA A 98 13.82 -6.82 4.27
CA ALA A 98 14.79 -6.47 3.22
C ALA A 98 16.14 -7.18 3.40
N LYS A 99 16.79 -7.51 2.28
CA LYS A 99 18.18 -7.92 2.22
C LYS A 99 19.01 -6.79 1.62
N VAL A 100 19.89 -6.20 2.41
CA VAL A 100 20.70 -5.05 2.00
C VAL A 100 22.15 -5.30 2.42
N PRO A 101 23.03 -5.75 1.51
CA PRO A 101 24.42 -6.05 1.84
C PRO A 101 25.17 -4.85 2.43
N GLY A 102 25.90 -5.09 3.53
CA GLY A 102 26.79 -4.11 4.14
C GLY A 102 26.13 -3.01 4.98
N ILE A 103 24.80 -2.93 5.04
CA ILE A 103 24.12 -1.95 5.91
C ILE A 103 24.09 -2.43 7.36
N THR A 104 24.19 -1.50 8.30
CA THR A 104 23.92 -1.80 9.72
C THR A 104 22.42 -1.74 10.00
N ALA A 105 21.98 -2.45 11.04
CA ALA A 105 20.58 -2.43 11.47
C ALA A 105 20.09 -0.99 11.75
N ASP A 106 20.87 -0.19 12.48
CA ASP A 106 20.49 1.19 12.82
C ASP A 106 20.35 2.08 11.58
N LYS A 107 21.27 1.95 10.62
CA LYS A 107 21.20 2.73 9.38
C LYS A 107 20.01 2.31 8.53
N PHE A 108 19.73 1.01 8.46
CA PHE A 108 18.53 0.49 7.79
C PHE A 108 17.25 1.02 8.43
N GLN A 109 17.13 1.00 9.76
CA GLN A 109 15.98 1.55 10.47
C GLN A 109 15.79 3.05 10.19
N ALA A 110 16.88 3.82 10.17
CA ALA A 110 16.83 5.24 9.84
C ALA A 110 16.32 5.48 8.40
N CYS A 111 16.83 4.72 7.42
CA CYS A 111 16.38 4.79 6.03
C CYS A 111 14.89 4.39 5.87
N ALA A 112 14.47 3.32 6.55
CA ALA A 112 13.07 2.87 6.55
C ALA A 112 12.14 3.91 7.18
N ALA A 113 12.55 4.53 8.29
CA ALA A 113 11.79 5.60 8.94
C ALA A 113 11.65 6.85 8.04
N ASP A 114 12.72 7.26 7.36
CA ASP A 114 12.66 8.35 6.38
C ASP A 114 11.68 8.02 5.24
N ALA A 115 11.81 6.84 4.63
CA ALA A 115 10.91 6.41 3.57
C ALA A 115 9.45 6.36 4.02
N LYS A 116 9.18 5.89 5.25
CA LYS A 116 7.84 5.86 5.85
C LYS A 116 7.25 7.26 5.96
N ALA A 117 8.03 8.23 6.41
CA ALA A 117 7.57 9.61 6.56
C ALA A 117 7.44 10.35 5.21
N ASN A 118 8.26 9.97 4.22
CA ASN A 118 8.47 10.79 3.03
C ASN A 118 7.95 10.23 1.71
N CYS A 119 7.49 8.98 1.63
CA CYS A 119 6.90 8.49 0.38
C CYS A 119 5.58 9.25 0.07
N PRO A 120 5.31 9.56 -1.22
CA PRO A 120 4.11 10.32 -1.61
C PRO A 120 2.78 9.80 -1.04
N ILE A 121 2.58 8.47 -0.98
CA ILE A 121 1.35 7.90 -0.43
C ILE A 121 1.28 8.08 1.09
N SER A 122 2.38 7.93 1.83
CA SER A 122 2.40 8.25 3.26
C SER A 122 2.03 9.71 3.53
N LYS A 123 2.52 10.65 2.71
CA LYS A 123 2.17 12.08 2.85
C LYS A 123 0.72 12.39 2.51
N LEU A 124 0.09 11.57 1.68
CA LEU A 124 -1.31 11.71 1.28
C LEU A 124 -2.27 11.15 2.35
N LEU A 125 -1.87 10.07 3.02
CA LEU A 125 -2.73 9.36 3.96
C LEU A 125 -2.90 10.15 5.27
N ASN A 126 -4.17 10.45 5.61
CA ASN A 126 -4.53 11.04 6.88
C ASN A 126 -5.01 9.96 7.87
N THR A 127 -4.09 9.09 8.27
CA THR A 127 -4.34 7.99 9.20
C THR A 127 -3.07 7.66 9.98
N ASN A 128 -3.16 6.81 11.00
CA ASN A 128 -1.98 6.35 11.71
C ASN A 128 -1.13 5.46 10.79
N ILE A 129 0.18 5.71 10.69
CA ILE A 129 1.11 4.91 9.88
C ILE A 129 2.17 4.27 10.77
N THR A 130 2.05 2.96 10.94
CA THR A 130 2.98 2.14 11.72
C THR A 130 3.86 1.30 10.81
N MET A 131 4.99 0.84 11.33
CA MET A 131 5.92 0.00 10.56
C MET A 131 6.67 -0.95 11.47
N GLU A 132 6.84 -2.18 11.00
CA GLU A 132 7.86 -3.12 11.45
C GLU A 132 8.85 -3.33 10.30
N ALA A 133 10.15 -3.23 10.57
CA ALA A 133 11.20 -3.36 9.57
C ALA A 133 12.29 -4.29 10.06
N ARG A 134 12.63 -5.31 9.27
CA ARG A 134 13.64 -6.31 9.59
C ARG A 134 14.57 -6.55 8.40
N LEU A 135 15.84 -6.79 8.72
CA LEU A 135 16.81 -7.32 7.76
C LEU A 135 16.67 -8.85 7.71
N GLY A 136 16.72 -9.42 6.50
CA GLY A 136 16.69 -10.86 6.23
C GLY A 136 17.99 -11.40 5.65
#